data_AF-A0A949KJ68-F1
#
_entry.id   AF-A0A949KJ68-F1
#
_cell.length_a   1.000
_cell.length_b   1.000
_cell.length_c   1.000
_cell.angle_alpha   90.00
_cell.angle_beta   90.00
_cell.angle_gamma   90.00
#
_symmetry.space_group_name_H-M   'P 1'
#
loop_
_entity.id
_entity.type
_entity.pdbx_description
1 polymer ?
#
loop_
_entity_poly.entity_id
_entity_poly.type
_entity_poly.pdbx_seq_one_letter_code
_entity_poly.pdbx_strand_id
1 'polypeptide(L)'
;MPSTHPQGWLLLLLLYPILAAYPQEVVFRGFFFQRYRPLFPDPRVMILASGVSFGLAHVFYGNWVAPVIAGLGGLLFGYRYLRSKSLVAVGMEHGLWGNLLYTLGLGWFFYSGCIS
;
A
#
# COMPACT_ATOMS: atom_id res chain seq x y z
N MET A 1 16.34 0.17 -13.40
CA MET A 1 15.23 1.12 -13.65
C MET A 1 15.64 2.58 -13.44
N PRO A 2 16.31 3.00 -12.35
CA PRO A 2 16.75 4.40 -12.20
C PRO A 2 17.82 4.80 -13.23
N SER A 3 18.82 3.93 -13.44
CA SER A 3 19.95 4.19 -14.35
C SER A 3 19.69 3.81 -15.81
N THR A 4 18.70 2.95 -16.07
CA THR A 4 18.41 2.42 -17.40
C THR A 4 17.22 3.09 -18.09
N HIS A 5 16.22 3.57 -17.32
CA HIS A 5 15.02 4.23 -17.83
C HIS A 5 14.62 5.40 -16.91
N PRO A 6 15.43 6.46 -16.82
CA PRO A 6 15.28 7.52 -15.81
C PRO A 6 13.96 8.29 -15.93
N GLN A 7 13.43 8.47 -17.14
CA GLN A 7 12.17 9.16 -17.37
C GLN A 7 10.97 8.36 -16.83
N GLY A 8 10.93 7.05 -17.09
CA GLY A 8 9.88 6.17 -16.56
C GLY A 8 9.95 6.08 -15.04
N TRP A 9 11.15 6.04 -14.47
CA TRP A 9 11.34 6.09 -13.02
C TRP A 9 10.83 7.42 -12.42
N LEU A 10 11.16 8.56 -13.02
CA LEU A 10 10.67 9.86 -12.55
C LEU A 10 9.14 9.97 -12.62
N LEU A 11 8.54 9.51 -13.73
CA LEU A 11 7.09 9.46 -13.88
C LEU A 11 6.46 8.59 -12.80
N LEU A 12 7.06 7.43 -12.51
CA LEU A 12 6.63 6.57 -11.42
C LEU A 12 6.70 7.29 -10.07
N LEU A 13 7.81 7.96 -9.75
CA LEU A 13 7.96 8.68 -8.48
C LEU A 13 6.88 9.74 -8.25
N LEU A 14 6.45 10.40 -9.31
CA LEU A 14 5.45 11.47 -9.26
C LEU A 14 4.01 10.92 -9.27
N LEU A 15 3.72 9.96 -10.14
CA LEU A 15 2.37 9.47 -10.35
C LEU A 15 1.97 8.38 -9.36
N TYR A 16 2.88 7.50 -8.95
CA TYR A 16 2.57 6.38 -8.07
C TYR A 16 1.94 6.83 -6.73
N PRO A 17 2.47 7.84 -6.01
CA PRO A 17 1.86 8.29 -4.76
C PRO A 17 0.41 8.77 -4.93
N ILE A 18 0.10 9.41 -6.06
CA ILE A 18 -1.18 10.09 -6.30
C ILE A 18 -2.21 9.12 -6.90
N LEU A 19 -1.81 8.36 -7.92
CA LEU A 19 -2.72 7.53 -8.71
C LEU A 19 -2.86 6.11 -8.18
N ALA A 20 -1.88 5.61 -7.43
CA ALA A 20 -1.90 4.25 -6.90
C ALA A 20 -2.00 4.23 -5.37
N ALA A 21 -1.03 4.83 -4.66
CA ALA A 21 -0.97 4.72 -3.21
C ALA A 21 -2.15 5.42 -2.51
N TYR A 22 -2.46 6.66 -2.89
CA TYR A 22 -3.55 7.41 -2.23
C TYR A 22 -4.93 6.75 -2.40
N PRO A 23 -5.37 6.31 -3.60
CA PRO A 23 -6.64 5.58 -3.74
C PRO A 23 -6.70 4.30 -2.92
N GLN A 24 -5.59 3.57 -2.79
CA GLN A 24 -5.52 2.39 -1.92
C GLN A 24 -5.78 2.78 -0.45
N GLU A 25 -5.19 3.88 0.04
CA GLU A 25 -5.47 4.37 1.39
C GLU A 25 -6.92 4.83 1.58
N VAL A 26 -7.52 5.46 0.57
CA VAL A 26 -8.95 5.81 0.61
C VAL A 26 -9.82 4.56 0.82
N VAL A 27 -9.53 3.46 0.13
CA VAL A 27 -10.29 2.19 0.27
C VAL A 27 -10.02 1.52 1.62
N PHE A 28 -8.75 1.26 1.94
CA PHE A 28 -8.40 0.38 3.06
C PHE A 28 -8.34 1.11 4.41
N ARG A 29 -8.18 2.43 4.44
CA ARG A 29 -8.12 3.24 5.68
C ARG A 29 -9.34 4.14 5.80
N GLY A 30 -9.76 4.78 4.72
CA GLY A 30 -10.95 5.63 4.71
C GLY A 30 -12.22 4.80 4.83
N PHE A 31 -12.57 4.09 3.75
CA PHE A 31 -13.80 3.31 3.66
C PHE A 31 -13.82 2.14 4.64
N PHE A 32 -12.78 1.29 4.65
CA PHE A 32 -12.78 0.08 5.46
C PHE A 32 -12.95 0.39 6.97
N PHE A 33 -12.21 1.35 7.53
CA PHE A 33 -12.31 1.67 8.96
C PHE A 33 -13.67 2.27 9.31
N GLN A 34 -14.32 2.99 8.40
CA GLN A 34 -15.66 3.50 8.63
C GLN A 34 -16.69 2.37 8.54
N ARG A 35 -16.63 1.57 7.47
CA ARG A 35 -17.63 0.54 7.15
C ARG A 35 -17.63 -0.62 8.13
N TYR A 36 -16.45 -1.03 8.60
CA TYR A 36 -16.27 -2.20 9.45
C TYR A 36 -16.13 -1.86 10.93
N ARG A 37 -16.17 -0.58 11.34
CA ARG A 37 -16.10 -0.17 12.76
C ARG A 37 -17.09 -0.93 13.67
N PRO A 38 -18.35 -1.18 13.28
CA PRO A 38 -19.27 -1.95 14.12
C PRO A 38 -18.87 -3.42 14.29
N LEU A 39 -18.13 -3.99 13.32
CA LEU A 39 -17.68 -5.38 13.35
C LEU A 39 -16.35 -5.55 14.10
N PHE A 40 -15.47 -4.55 14.01
CA PHE A 40 -14.17 -4.55 14.68
C PHE A 40 -14.04 -3.32 15.61
N PRO A 41 -14.67 -3.36 16.80
CA PRO A 41 -14.61 -2.24 17.74
C PRO A 41 -13.23 -2.04 18.36
N ASP A 42 -12.43 -3.10 18.48
CA ASP A 42 -11.03 -3.02 18.91
C ASP A 42 -10.15 -2.46 17.77
N PRO A 43 -9.47 -1.31 17.99
CA PRO A 43 -8.57 -0.73 17.00
C PRO A 43 -7.46 -1.68 16.51
N ARG A 44 -6.96 -2.58 17.36
CA ARG A 44 -5.92 -3.55 16.99
C ARG A 44 -6.45 -4.58 16.00
N VAL A 45 -7.67 -5.08 16.25
CA VAL A 45 -8.36 -6.00 15.36
C VAL A 45 -8.71 -5.31 14.04
N MET A 46 -9.14 -4.03 14.08
CA MET A 46 -9.38 -3.23 12.88
C MET A 46 -8.12 -3.08 12.01
N ILE A 47 -6.96 -2.75 12.63
CA ILE A 47 -5.68 -2.66 11.93
C ILE A 47 -5.33 -4.01 11.29
N LEU A 48 -5.46 -5.11 12.05
CA LEU A 48 -5.16 -6.45 11.57
C LEU A 48 -6.05 -6.83 10.39
N ALA A 49 -7.36 -6.63 10.51
CA ALA A 49 -8.33 -6.94 9.46
C ALA A 49 -8.09 -6.11 8.19
N SER A 50 -7.84 -4.81 8.32
CA SER A 50 -7.51 -3.94 7.18
C SER A 50 -6.17 -4.33 6.55
N GLY A 51 -5.14 -4.61 7.35
CA GLY A 51 -3.81 -5.01 6.86
C GLY A 51 -3.82 -6.36 6.15
N VAL A 52 -4.53 -7.35 6.69
CA VAL A 52 -4.73 -8.65 6.03
C VAL A 52 -5.49 -8.47 4.72
N SER A 53 -6.58 -7.69 4.72
CA SER A 53 -7.36 -7.41 3.49
C SER A 53 -6.51 -6.73 2.43
N PHE A 54 -5.63 -5.81 2.84
CA PHE A 54 -4.70 -5.11 1.96
C PHE A 54 -3.66 -6.07 1.36
N GLY A 55 -3.09 -6.98 2.17
CA GLY A 55 -2.22 -8.05 1.68
C GLY A 55 -2.93 -8.99 0.71
N LEU A 56 -4.16 -9.41 1.00
CA LEU A 56 -4.96 -10.27 0.13
C LEU A 56 -5.24 -9.64 -1.24
N ALA A 57 -5.46 -8.32 -1.30
CA ALA A 57 -5.62 -7.60 -2.56
C ALA A 57 -4.37 -7.67 -3.47
N HIS A 58 -3.21 -8.05 -2.94
CA HIS A 58 -1.96 -8.19 -3.67
C HIS A 58 -1.62 -9.63 -4.05
N VAL A 59 -2.46 -10.62 -3.71
CA VAL A 59 -2.26 -12.02 -4.15
C VAL A 59 -2.32 -12.15 -5.68
N PHE A 60 -3.05 -11.26 -6.35
CA PHE A 60 -3.18 -11.26 -7.81
C PHE A 60 -1.88 -10.97 -8.58
N TYR A 61 -0.81 -10.53 -7.90
CA TYR A 61 0.51 -10.40 -8.52
C TYR A 61 1.23 -11.75 -8.71
N GLY A 62 0.62 -12.89 -8.37
CA GLY A 62 1.15 -14.22 -8.70
C GLY A 62 2.42 -14.60 -7.94
N ASN A 63 2.78 -13.88 -6.89
CA ASN A 63 3.91 -14.18 -6.02
C ASN A 63 3.53 -13.97 -4.54
N TRP A 64 4.23 -14.65 -3.63
CA TRP A 64 3.95 -14.54 -2.18
C TRP A 64 4.59 -13.30 -1.53
N VAL A 65 5.58 -12.69 -2.18
CA VAL A 65 6.32 -11.54 -1.65
C VAL A 65 5.43 -10.31 -1.59
N ALA A 66 4.68 -10.03 -2.66
CA ALA A 66 3.74 -8.91 -2.74
C ALA A 66 2.69 -8.91 -1.62
N PRO A 67 1.91 -9.98 -1.38
CA PRO A 67 0.90 -10.00 -0.31
C PRO A 67 1.52 -9.91 1.09
N VAL A 68 2.72 -10.45 1.32
CA VAL A 68 3.41 -10.33 2.62
C VAL A 68 3.87 -8.90 2.87
N ILE A 69 4.58 -8.29 1.91
CA ILE A 69 5.06 -6.90 2.05
C ILE A 69 3.88 -5.93 2.13
N ALA A 70 2.87 -6.11 1.27
CA ALA A 70 1.65 -5.33 1.31
C ALA A 70 0.95 -5.51 2.66
N GLY A 71 0.80 -6.72 3.18
CA GLY A 71 0.19 -6.96 4.50
C GLY A 71 0.91 -6.24 5.63
N LEU A 72 2.25 -6.29 5.67
CA LEU A 72 3.05 -5.57 6.66
C LEU A 72 2.93 -4.05 6.54
N GLY A 73 3.00 -3.50 5.32
CA GLY A 73 2.68 -2.09 5.06
C GLY A 73 1.24 -1.77 5.46
N GLY A 74 0.34 -2.70 5.21
CA GLY A 74 -1.04 -2.83 5.67
C GLY A 74 -1.22 -2.38 7.12
N LEU A 75 -0.55 -3.12 8.00
CA LEU A 75 -0.53 -2.94 9.44
C LEU A 75 0.09 -1.59 9.84
N LEU A 76 1.23 -1.22 9.24
CA LEU A 76 1.92 0.04 9.50
C LEU A 76 1.00 1.23 9.20
N PHE A 77 0.43 1.29 8.00
CA PHE A 77 -0.43 2.37 7.55
C PHE A 77 -1.75 2.40 8.33
N GLY A 78 -2.32 1.24 8.69
CA GLY A 78 -3.48 1.19 9.58
C GLY A 78 -3.21 1.82 10.95
N TYR A 79 -2.06 1.48 11.55
CA TYR A 79 -1.61 2.10 12.81
C TYR A 79 -1.40 3.61 12.66
N ARG A 80 -0.72 4.04 11.59
CA ARG A 80 -0.42 5.45 11.31
C ARG A 80 -1.68 6.27 11.06
N TYR A 81 -2.62 5.74 10.28
CA TYR A 81 -3.93 6.36 10.06
C TYR A 81 -4.71 6.52 11.37
N LEU A 82 -4.71 5.53 12.26
CA LEU A 82 -5.39 5.69 13.55
C LEU A 82 -4.78 6.76 14.44
N ARG A 83 -3.46 6.96 14.35
CA ARG A 83 -2.73 8.00 15.11
C ARG A 83 -2.88 9.39 14.49
N SER A 84 -2.79 9.51 13.17
CA SER A 84 -2.81 10.79 12.45
C SER A 84 -4.21 11.28 12.10
N LYS A 85 -5.17 10.35 11.96
CA LYS A 85 -6.52 10.58 11.41
C LYS A 85 -6.52 11.27 10.03
N SER A 86 -5.43 11.14 9.28
CA SER A 86 -5.24 11.82 8.00
C SER A 86 -4.93 10.83 6.88
N LEU A 87 -5.83 10.75 5.91
CA LEU A 87 -5.63 9.96 4.68
C LEU A 87 -4.48 10.52 3.83
N VAL A 88 -4.31 11.84 3.82
CA VAL A 88 -3.22 12.49 3.07
C VAL A 88 -1.87 12.09 3.67
N ALA A 89 -1.75 12.13 5.00
CA ALA A 89 -0.49 11.78 5.67
C ALA A 89 -0.09 10.32 5.42
N VAL A 90 -1.03 9.38 5.57
CA VAL A 90 -0.74 7.96 5.32
C VAL A 90 -0.56 7.67 3.83
N GLY A 91 -1.27 8.36 2.94
CA GLY A 91 -1.08 8.24 1.49
C GLY A 91 0.28 8.72 1.02
N MET A 92 0.79 9.82 1.59
CA MET A 92 2.16 10.28 1.36
C MET A 92 3.19 9.28 1.89
N GLU A 93 3.01 8.78 3.12
CA GLU A 93 3.89 7.75 3.71
C GLU A 93 3.93 6.48 2.85
N HIS A 94 2.77 5.98 2.41
CA HIS A 94 2.67 4.85 1.51
C HIS A 94 3.34 5.14 0.15
N GLY A 95 3.10 6.32 -0.44
CA GLY A 95 3.76 6.75 -1.66
C GLY A 95 5.29 6.72 -1.55
N LEU A 96 5.85 7.20 -0.44
CA LEU A 96 7.30 7.18 -0.18
C LEU A 96 7.83 5.75 -0.04
N TRP A 97 7.13 4.87 0.68
CA TRP A 97 7.51 3.46 0.80
C TRP A 97 7.49 2.75 -0.55
N GLY A 98 6.45 2.97 -1.37
CA GLY A 98 6.38 2.40 -2.70
C GLY A 98 7.50 2.93 -3.61
N ASN A 99 7.74 4.23 -3.62
CA ASN A 99 8.84 4.84 -4.37
C ASN A 99 10.20 4.25 -3.99
N LEU A 100 10.44 3.99 -2.69
CA LEU A 100 11.64 3.30 -2.22
C LEU A 100 11.72 1.87 -2.77
N LEU A 101 10.64 1.08 -2.67
CA LEU A 101 10.60 -0.28 -3.20
C LEU A 101 10.86 -0.33 -4.71
N TYR A 102 10.26 0.56 -5.50
CA TYR A 102 10.51 0.66 -6.94
C TYR A 102 11.95 1.08 -7.25
N THR A 103 12.52 1.98 -6.45
CA THR A 103 13.91 2.44 -6.64
C THR A 103 14.91 1.34 -6.32
N LEU A 104 14.65 0.51 -5.30
CA LEU A 104 15.45 -0.65 -4.93
C LEU A 104 15.24 -1.86 -5.86
N GLY A 105 14.31 -1.79 -6.82
CA GLY A 105 13.99 -2.89 -7.74
C GLY A 105 12.99 -3.91 -7.19
N LEU A 106 12.57 -3.78 -5.93
CA LEU A 106 11.54 -4.63 -5.30
C LEU A 106 10.14 -4.38 -5.87
N GLY A 107 9.94 -3.28 -6.59
CA GLY A 107 8.72 -3.02 -7.35
C GLY A 107 8.38 -4.08 -8.39
N TRP A 108 9.34 -4.93 -8.79
CA TRP A 108 9.11 -6.09 -9.66
C TRP A 108 8.02 -7.01 -9.13
N PHE A 109 7.95 -7.23 -7.80
CA PHE A 109 6.92 -8.08 -7.19
C PHE A 109 5.51 -7.48 -7.27
N PHE A 110 5.41 -6.17 -7.51
CA PHE A 110 4.16 -5.40 -7.60
C PHE A 110 3.83 -5.02 -9.05
N TYR A 111 4.44 -5.71 -10.01
CA TYR A 111 4.25 -5.50 -11.43
C TYR A 111 3.64 -6.75 -12.07
N SER A 112 2.56 -6.60 -12.85
CA SER A 112 1.83 -7.73 -13.44
C SER A 112 2.69 -8.60 -14.38
N GLY A 113 3.78 -8.06 -14.94
CA GLY A 113 4.74 -8.84 -15.73
C GLY A 113 5.57 -9.86 -14.96
N CYS A 114 5.41 -9.98 -13.63
CA CYS A 114 5.99 -11.09 -12.87
C CYS A 114 5.15 -12.38 -12.91
N ILE A 115 3.92 -12.32 -13.44
CA ILE A 115 3.07 -13.48 -13.72
C ILE A 115 3.54 -14.05 -15.07
N SER A 116 4.34 -15.10 -15.02
CA SER A 116 4.91 -15.81 -16.19
C SER A 116 4.11 -17.07 -16.49
#